data_AF-A0A4Q2Y5G9-F1
#
_entry.id   AF-A0A4Q2Y5G9-F1
#
_cell.length_a   1.000
_cell.length_b   1.000
_cell.length_c   1.000
_cell.angle_alpha   90.00
_cell.angle_beta   90.00
_cell.angle_gamma   90.00
#
_symmetry.space_group_name_H-M   'P 1'
#
loop_
_entity.id
_entity.type
_entity.pdbx_description
1 polymer ?
#
loop_
_entity_poly.entity_id
_entity_poly.type
_entity_poly.pdbx_seq_one_letter_code
_entity_poly.pdbx_strand_id
1 'polypeptide(L)' 'MSFPIRSPRVQTGGIVVFARILDKIRLNAEGKLPEGYHVGIVPGNRTFDD' A
#
# COMPACT_ATOMS: atom_id res chain seq x y z
N MET A 1 1.89 -20.01 -3.34
CA MET A 1 2.58 -18.93 -2.62
C MET A 1 1.57 -17.83 -2.32
N SER A 2 1.45 -17.39 -1.07
CA SER A 2 0.57 -16.28 -0.71
C SER A 2 1.17 -14.97 -1.21
N PHE A 3 0.37 -14.10 -1.81
CA PHE A 3 0.83 -12.75 -2.17
C PHE A 3 1.28 -12.02 -0.89
N PRO A 4 2.46 -11.35 -0.87
CA PRO A 4 3.09 -10.89 0.38
C PRO A 4 2.38 -9.68 1.03
N ILE A 5 1.24 -9.26 0.50
CA ILE A 5 0.51 -8.06 0.91
C ILE A 5 -0.96 -8.41 1.11
N ARG A 6 -1.52 -8.02 2.27
CA ARG A 6 -2.94 -8.23 2.59
C ARG A 6 -3.87 -7.57 1.56
N SER A 7 -5.00 -8.22 1.26
CA SER A 7 -6.02 -7.68 0.35
C SER A 7 -6.45 -6.26 0.76
N PRO A 8 -6.72 -5.35 -0.20
CA PRO A 8 -7.20 -4.00 0.10
C PRO A 8 -8.54 -3.99 0.86
N ARG A 9 -9.30 -5.09 0.81
CA ARG A 9 -10.59 -5.26 1.50
C ARG A 9 -10.45 -5.72 2.96
N VAL A 10 -9.25 -6.05 3.41
CA VAL A 10 -9.02 -6.39 4.83
C VAL A 10 -9.24 -5.14 5.66
N GLN A 11 -10.19 -5.22 6.60
CA GLN A 11 -10.47 -4.15 7.54
C GLN A 11 -9.57 -4.25 8.77
N THR A 12 -9.20 -3.10 9.33
CA THR A 12 -8.52 -2.99 10.63
C THR A 12 -9.17 -1.82 11.36
N GLY A 13 -9.88 -2.12 12.44
CA GLY A 13 -10.70 -1.11 13.14
C GLY A 13 -11.77 -0.46 12.24
N GLY A 14 -12.33 -1.21 11.29
CA GLY A 14 -13.30 -0.69 10.30
C GLY A 14 -12.68 0.03 9.09
N ILE A 15 -11.36 0.24 9.06
CA ILE A 15 -10.67 0.95 7.98
C ILE A 15 -10.13 -0.06 6.96
N VAL A 16 -10.51 0.08 5.70
CA VAL A 16 -9.94 -0.66 4.56
C VAL A 16 -8.61 -0.07 4.13
N VAL A 17 -7.77 -0.85 3.43
CA VAL A 17 -6.46 -0.43 2.90
C VAL A 17 -5.39 -0.09 3.97
N PHE A 18 -5.75 0.27 5.21
CA PHE A 18 -4.81 0.64 6.28
C PHE A 18 -3.73 -0.43 6.52
N ALA A 19 -4.15 -1.65 6.82
CA ALA A 19 -3.27 -2.81 6.97
C ALA A 19 -2.35 -3.02 5.76
N ARG A 20 -2.89 -2.87 4.55
CA ARG A 20 -2.16 -3.03 3.29
C ARG A 20 -1.08 -1.96 3.10
N ILE A 21 -1.35 -0.72 3.50
CA ILE A 21 -0.37 0.37 3.44
C ILE A 21 0.79 0.10 4.39
N LEU A 22 0.53 -0.40 5.60
CA LEU A 22 1.58 -0.80 6.53
C LEU A 22 2.48 -1.92 5.97
N ASP A 23 1.88 -2.92 5.30
CA ASP A 23 2.65 -3.96 4.62
C ASP A 23 3.55 -3.36 3.54
N LYS A 24 3.01 -2.46 2.70
CA LYS A 24 3.78 -1.78 1.67
C LYS A 24 4.96 -0.99 2.24
N ILE A 25 4.76 -0.26 3.35
CA ILE A 25 5.81 0.52 4.00
C ILE A 25 6.92 -0.39 4.52
N ARG A 26 6.57 -1.49 5.20
CA ARG A 26 7.54 -2.45 5.74
C ARG A 26 8.32 -3.15 4.63
N LEU A 27 7.62 -3.65 3.61
CA LEU A 27 8.26 -4.29 2.46
C LEU A 27 9.16 -3.32 1.69
N ASN A 28 8.76 -2.05 1.56
CA ASN A 28 9.60 -1.03 0.93
C ASN A 28 10.87 -0.77 1.74
N ALA A 29 10.77 -0.66 3.07
CA ALA A 29 11.92 -0.51 3.96
C ALA A 29 12.89 -1.69 3.87
N GLU A 30 12.38 -2.90 3.62
CA GLU A 30 13.19 -4.11 3.42
C GLU A 30 13.70 -4.31 1.98
N GLY A 31 13.32 -3.46 1.03
CA GLY A 31 13.65 -3.64 -0.39
C GLY A 31 12.93 -4.82 -1.06
N LYS A 32 11.82 -5.31 -0.48
CA LYS A 32 11.04 -6.49 -0.92
C LYS A 32 9.65 -6.13 -1.46
N LEU A 33 9.36 -4.86 -1.66
CA LEU A 33 8.09 -4.44 -2.25
C LEU A 33 8.01 -4.93 -3.71
N PRO A 34 6.94 -5.65 -4.11
CA PRO A 34 6.79 -6.04 -5.52
C PRO A 34 6.76 -4.82 -6.45
N GLU A 35 7.19 -5.01 -7.70
CA GLU A 35 7.18 -3.94 -8.70
C GLU A 35 5.74 -3.47 -9.04
N GLY A 36 5.63 -2.25 -9.57
CA GLY A 36 4.36 -1.65 -10.00
C GLY A 36 3.60 -0.89 -8.90
N TYR A 37 4.10 -0.86 -7.66
CA TYR A 37 3.55 0.03 -6.64
C TYR A 37 4.18 1.42 -6.69
N HIS A 38 3.34 2.45 -6.64
CA HIS A 38 3.80 3.81 -6.41
C HIS A 38 4.34 3.97 -4.98
N VAL A 39 5.54 4.56 -4.90
CA VAL A 39 6.22 4.96 -3.68
C VAL A 39 6.42 6.47 -3.74
N GLY A 40 5.88 7.20 -2.76
CA GLY A 40 5.95 8.66 -2.73
C GLY A 40 4.84 9.34 -3.53
N ILE A 41 5.10 10.61 -3.87
CA ILE A 41 4.16 11.48 -4.58
C ILE A 41 4.26 11.17 -6.07
N VAL A 42 3.12 10.97 -6.72
CA VAL A 42 3.03 10.87 -8.19
C VAL A 42 2.66 12.25 -8.73
N PRO A 43 3.57 12.95 -9.43
CA PRO A 43 3.26 14.26 -10.00
C PRO A 43 2.02 14.20 -10.90
N GLY A 44 1.11 15.17 -10.75
CA GLY A 44 -0.12 15.24 -11.54
C GLY A 44 -1.23 14.26 -11.15
N ASN A 45 -1.01 13.37 -10.16
CA ASN A 45 -2.06 12.49 -9.65
C ASN A 45 -2.43 12.89 -8.22
N ARG A 46 -3.36 13.85 -8.13
CA ARG A 46 -3.90 14.36 -6.87
C ARG A 46 -5.25 13.71 -6.57
N THR A 47 -5.25 12.39 -6.38
CA THR A 47 -6.49 11.61 -6.18
C THR A 47 -7.34 12.11 -5.00
N PHE A 48 -6.80 12.96 -4.11
CA PHE A 48 -7.49 13.50 -2.93
C PHE A 48 -7.29 15.01 -2.68
N ASP A 49 -6.76 15.80 -3.64
CA ASP A 49 -6.57 17.26 -3.45
C ASP A 49 -7.58 18.13 -4.22
N ASP A 50 -8.80 17.63 -4.48
CA ASP A 50 -9.94 18.48 -4.87
C ASP A 50 -10.70 18.97 -3.63
#